data_AF-A0A0S4QWG6-F1
#
_entry.id   AF-A0A0S4QWG6-F1
#
_cell.length_a   1.000
_cell.length_b   1.000
_cell.length_c   1.000
_cell.angle_alpha   90.00
_cell.angle_beta   90.00
_cell.angle_gamma   90.00
#
_symmetry.space_group_name_H-M   'P 1'
#
loop_
_entity.id
_entity.type
_entity.pdbx_description
1 polymer ?
#
loop_
_entity_poly.entity_id
_entity_poly.type
_entity_poly.pdbx_seq_one_letter_code
_entity_poly.pdbx_strand_id
1 'polypeptide(L)'
;MAARRGARSVALERAVAAQLWLAAAAIEVALRVWPLPALLARAPAARSARMRWFPAGRGHLAEARLDRLAFRATTWWRGSRACLPLALLRGWLAASAGHDAAVVLGVRREVSAPFTAHAWVEVDGEVRGEPADPATAFHRIARYHLTPQHHLTPQHHPTPQHHPTPQHHLTPQPGGRP
;
A
#
# COMPACT_ATOMS: atom_id res chain seq x y z
N MET A 1 -32.20 30.86 0.40
CA MET A 1 -31.38 29.90 -0.39
C MET A 1 -30.20 29.28 0.37
N ALA A 2 -29.57 29.97 1.35
CA ALA A 2 -28.41 29.44 2.09
C ALA A 2 -28.72 28.17 2.93
N ALA A 3 -29.87 28.10 3.60
CA ALA A 3 -30.26 26.94 4.43
C ALA A 3 -30.33 25.61 3.64
N ARG A 4 -30.79 25.66 2.37
CA ARG A 4 -30.85 24.47 1.50
C ARG A 4 -29.46 23.97 1.07
N ARG A 5 -28.47 24.84 0.96
CA ARG A 5 -27.08 24.45 0.66
C ARG A 5 -26.43 23.75 1.86
N GLY A 6 -26.63 24.28 3.07
CA GLY A 6 -26.12 23.65 4.31
C GLY A 6 -26.73 22.28 4.59
N ALA A 7 -28.05 22.12 4.41
CA ALA A 7 -28.69 20.82 4.59
C ALA A 7 -28.17 19.75 3.61
N ARG A 8 -27.92 20.14 2.35
CA ARG A 8 -27.37 19.23 1.33
C ARG A 8 -25.94 18.80 1.67
N SER A 9 -25.07 19.73 2.09
CA SER A 9 -23.68 19.38 2.44
C SER A 9 -23.62 18.41 3.63
N VAL A 10 -24.48 18.60 4.64
CA VAL A 10 -24.57 17.68 5.78
C VAL A 10 -25.06 16.29 5.36
N ALA A 11 -26.06 16.22 4.48
CA ALA A 11 -26.57 14.93 3.98
C ALA A 11 -25.52 14.18 3.15
N LEU A 12 -24.78 14.89 2.28
CA LEU A 12 -23.67 14.35 1.50
C LEU A 12 -22.55 13.84 2.40
N GLU A 13 -22.16 14.60 3.43
CA GLU A 13 -21.13 14.18 4.38
C GLU A 13 -21.55 12.90 5.13
N ARG A 14 -22.80 12.82 5.59
CA ARG A 14 -23.35 11.61 6.23
C ARG A 14 -23.34 10.40 5.28
N ALA A 15 -23.68 10.61 4.01
CA ALA A 15 -23.65 9.56 3.01
C ALA A 15 -22.22 9.04 2.77
N VAL A 16 -21.22 9.95 2.66
CA VAL A 16 -19.80 9.56 2.57
C VAL A 16 -19.36 8.83 3.83
N ALA A 17 -19.72 9.32 5.01
CA ALA A 17 -19.39 8.68 6.28
C ALA A 17 -19.96 7.25 6.36
N ALA A 18 -21.22 7.04 5.96
CA ALA A 18 -21.84 5.72 5.91
C ALA A 18 -21.12 4.78 4.93
N GLN A 19 -20.74 5.26 3.75
CA GLN A 19 -19.97 4.48 2.78
C GLN A 19 -18.60 4.08 3.31
N LEU A 20 -17.88 5.00 3.97
CA LEU A 20 -16.59 4.70 4.60
C LEU A 20 -16.73 3.69 5.75
N TRP A 21 -17.80 3.80 6.55
CA TRP A 21 -18.08 2.84 7.61
C TRP A 21 -18.36 1.44 7.07
N LEU A 22 -19.16 1.32 6.01
CA LEU A 22 -19.40 0.04 5.33
C LEU A 22 -18.13 -0.53 4.71
N ALA A 23 -17.29 0.31 4.09
CA ALA A 23 -16.01 -0.14 3.55
C ALA A 23 -15.05 -0.62 4.65
N ALA A 24 -14.98 0.10 5.78
CA ALA A 24 -14.21 -0.35 6.95
C ALA A 24 -14.71 -1.70 7.48
N ALA A 25 -16.03 -1.89 7.56
CA ALA A 25 -16.64 -3.16 7.94
C ALA A 25 -16.27 -4.29 6.96
N ALA A 26 -16.34 -4.02 5.66
CA ALA A 26 -15.98 -4.99 4.63
C ALA A 26 -14.50 -5.38 4.70
N ILE A 27 -13.59 -4.41 4.92
CA ILE A 27 -12.17 -4.68 5.14
C ILE A 27 -11.98 -5.57 6.36
N GLU A 28 -12.65 -5.28 7.48
CA GLU A 28 -12.57 -6.09 8.70
C GLU A 28 -13.03 -7.52 8.48
N VAL A 29 -14.16 -7.72 7.82
CA VAL A 29 -14.67 -9.05 7.47
C VAL A 29 -13.66 -9.76 6.56
N ALA A 30 -13.15 -9.09 5.53
CA ALA A 30 -12.19 -9.68 4.61
C ALA A 30 -10.87 -10.08 5.30
N LEU A 31 -10.36 -9.27 6.23
CA LEU A 31 -9.16 -9.58 7.03
C LEU A 31 -9.36 -10.78 7.97
N ARG A 32 -10.61 -11.12 8.33
CA ARG A 32 -10.91 -12.30 9.15
C ARG A 32 -11.08 -13.57 8.33
N VAL A 33 -11.54 -13.43 7.09
CA VAL A 33 -11.86 -14.56 6.21
C VAL A 33 -10.67 -14.93 5.32
N TRP A 34 -9.83 -13.96 4.95
CA TRP A 34 -8.74 -14.16 4.00
C TRP A 34 -7.37 -13.80 4.58
N PRO A 35 -6.30 -14.50 4.15
CA PRO A 35 -4.95 -14.09 4.47
C PRO A 35 -4.63 -12.75 3.79
N LEU A 36 -3.90 -11.89 4.50
CA LEU A 36 -3.61 -10.52 4.05
C LEU A 36 -3.00 -10.43 2.64
N PRO A 37 -2.02 -11.28 2.24
CA PRO A 37 -1.49 -11.23 0.87
C PRO A 37 -2.57 -11.50 -0.20
N ALA A 38 -3.54 -12.39 0.06
CA ALA A 38 -4.61 -12.69 -0.88
C ALA A 38 -5.64 -11.54 -0.97
N LEU A 39 -5.88 -10.82 0.13
CA LEU A 39 -6.68 -9.60 0.12
C LEU A 39 -5.99 -8.51 -0.70
N LEU A 40 -4.69 -8.31 -0.49
CA LEU A 40 -3.89 -7.29 -1.17
C LEU A 40 -3.70 -7.60 -2.66
N ALA A 41 -3.61 -8.86 -3.06
CA ALA A 41 -3.60 -9.25 -4.48
C ALA A 41 -4.88 -8.85 -5.22
N ARG A 42 -6.00 -8.64 -4.50
CA ARG A 42 -7.26 -8.14 -5.07
C ARG A 42 -7.38 -6.61 -5.04
N ALA A 43 -6.43 -5.92 -4.39
CA ALA A 43 -6.44 -4.46 -4.29
C ALA A 43 -6.37 -3.71 -5.62
N PRO A 44 -5.73 -4.20 -6.71
CA PRO A 44 -5.76 -3.52 -8.02
C PRO A 44 -7.17 -3.24 -8.54
N ALA A 45 -8.19 -3.99 -8.08
CA ALA A 45 -9.59 -3.71 -8.39
C ALA A 45 -10.07 -2.33 -7.87
N ALA A 46 -9.36 -1.73 -6.91
CA ALA A 46 -9.63 -0.38 -6.41
C ALA A 46 -9.43 0.72 -7.47
N ARG A 47 -8.65 0.48 -8.54
CA ARG A 47 -8.56 1.41 -9.69
C ARG A 47 -9.58 1.13 -10.80
N SER A 48 -10.40 0.08 -10.66
CA SER A 48 -11.42 -0.21 -11.67
C SER A 48 -12.30 1.04 -11.88
N ALA A 49 -12.79 1.26 -13.10
CA ALA A 49 -13.70 2.38 -13.37
C ALA A 49 -14.89 2.39 -12.41
N ARG A 50 -15.30 1.20 -11.94
CA ARG A 50 -16.33 0.97 -10.93
C ARG A 50 -15.94 1.35 -9.50
N MET A 51 -14.69 1.64 -9.19
CA MET A 51 -14.24 2.08 -7.85
C MET A 51 -13.82 3.55 -7.83
N ARG A 52 -13.62 4.19 -8.98
CA ARG A 52 -13.28 5.62 -9.08
C ARG A 52 -14.34 6.56 -8.50
N TRP A 53 -15.59 6.13 -8.46
CA TRP A 53 -16.69 6.88 -7.85
C TRP A 53 -16.68 6.79 -6.33
N PHE A 54 -15.96 5.84 -5.74
CA PHE A 54 -16.00 5.58 -4.30
C PHE A 54 -15.06 6.54 -3.52
N PRO A 55 -15.54 7.13 -2.40
CA PRO A 55 -16.95 7.22 -2.01
C PRO A 55 -17.70 8.26 -2.85
N ALA A 56 -18.96 7.97 -3.19
CA ALA A 56 -19.81 8.89 -3.94
C ALA A 56 -19.93 10.21 -3.18
N GLY A 57 -19.67 11.32 -3.87
CA GLY A 57 -19.70 12.66 -3.28
C GLY A 57 -18.40 13.10 -2.63
N ARG A 58 -17.31 12.31 -2.69
CA ARG A 58 -16.01 12.70 -2.13
C ARG A 58 -15.49 14.05 -2.61
N GLY A 59 -15.78 14.44 -3.86
CA GLY A 59 -15.33 15.70 -4.45
C GLY A 59 -15.89 16.95 -3.75
N HIS A 60 -16.89 16.79 -2.88
CA HIS A 60 -17.43 17.87 -2.06
C HIS A 60 -16.74 18.01 -0.70
N LEU A 61 -15.84 17.10 -0.33
CA LEU A 61 -15.15 17.11 0.95
C LEU A 61 -13.68 17.42 0.75
N ALA A 62 -13.15 18.30 1.59
CA ALA A 62 -11.71 18.47 1.71
C ALA A 62 -11.05 17.17 2.16
N GLU A 63 -9.83 16.92 1.69
CA GLU A 63 -9.11 15.67 1.94
C GLU A 63 -8.90 15.39 3.44
N ALA A 64 -8.54 16.40 4.22
CA ALA A 64 -8.44 16.29 5.68
C ALA A 64 -9.78 15.94 6.37
N ARG A 65 -10.92 16.29 5.76
CA ARG A 65 -12.24 15.88 6.27
C ARG A 65 -12.51 14.43 5.93
N LEU A 66 -12.19 14.00 4.70
CA LEU A 66 -12.32 12.60 4.29
C LEU A 66 -11.46 11.67 5.15
N ASP A 67 -10.22 12.08 5.44
CA ASP A 67 -9.31 11.32 6.31
C ASP A 67 -9.86 11.15 7.73
N ARG A 68 -10.40 12.22 8.33
CA ARG A 68 -11.07 12.15 9.64
C ARG A 68 -12.28 11.22 9.64
N LEU A 69 -13.07 11.20 8.56
CA LEU A 69 -14.20 10.28 8.44
C LEU A 69 -13.71 8.83 8.32
N ALA A 70 -12.65 8.57 7.56
CA ALA A 70 -12.05 7.24 7.44
C ALA A 70 -11.48 6.74 8.78
N PHE A 71 -10.81 7.62 9.52
CA PHE A 71 -10.34 7.33 10.89
C PHE A 71 -11.50 6.98 11.83
N ARG A 72 -12.56 7.80 11.86
CA ARG A 72 -13.75 7.52 12.67
C ARG A 72 -14.46 6.21 12.28
N ALA A 73 -14.54 5.94 10.97
CA ALA A 73 -15.15 4.72 10.46
C ALA A 73 -14.42 3.46 10.94
N THR A 74 -13.09 3.46 10.96
CA THR A 74 -12.27 2.30 11.32
C THR A 74 -12.12 2.10 12.83
N THR A 75 -11.96 3.20 13.59
CA THR A 75 -11.91 3.16 15.06
C THR A 75 -13.19 2.61 15.70
N TRP A 76 -14.35 2.75 15.04
CA TRP A 76 -15.60 2.14 15.50
C TRP A 76 -15.51 0.60 15.66
N TRP A 77 -14.68 -0.07 14.85
CA TRP A 77 -14.60 -1.53 14.82
C TRP A 77 -13.48 -2.11 15.71
N ARG A 78 -12.33 -1.44 15.79
CA ARG A 78 -11.14 -1.95 16.51
C ARG A 78 -10.51 -1.00 17.51
N GLY A 79 -11.11 0.18 17.72
CA GLY A 79 -10.55 1.20 18.61
C GLY A 79 -9.12 1.57 18.21
N SER A 80 -8.19 1.48 19.17
CA SER A 80 -6.77 1.82 19.00
C SER A 80 -5.96 0.84 18.15
N ARG A 81 -6.52 -0.32 17.79
CA ARG A 81 -5.84 -1.36 16.98
C ARG A 81 -6.22 -1.31 15.49
N ALA A 82 -6.75 -0.19 15.02
CA ALA A 82 -7.29 -0.04 13.67
C ALA A 82 -6.23 0.31 12.59
N CYS A 83 -4.92 0.24 12.89
CA CYS A 83 -3.86 0.70 11.98
C CYS A 83 -3.91 0.02 10.60
N LEU A 84 -4.06 -1.31 10.54
CA LEU A 84 -4.12 -2.04 9.27
C LEU A 84 -5.41 -1.75 8.45
N PRO A 85 -6.62 -1.88 9.01
CA PRO A 85 -7.84 -1.48 8.31
C PRO A 85 -7.83 -0.03 7.83
N LEU A 86 -7.28 0.88 8.64
CA LEU A 86 -7.16 2.29 8.30
C LEU A 86 -6.18 2.51 7.15
N ALA A 87 -5.00 1.88 7.19
CA ALA A 87 -4.02 1.95 6.11
C ALA A 87 -4.61 1.41 4.79
N LEU A 88 -5.33 0.29 4.84
CA LEU A 88 -6.05 -0.28 3.69
C LEU A 88 -7.10 0.69 3.14
N LEU A 89 -7.97 1.23 4.02
CA LEU A 89 -9.03 2.15 3.60
C LEU A 89 -8.45 3.43 2.98
N ARG A 90 -7.44 4.04 3.62
CA ARG A 90 -6.74 5.22 3.09
C ARG A 90 -6.07 4.92 1.75
N GLY A 91 -5.42 3.76 1.65
CA GLY A 91 -4.81 3.31 0.41
C GLY A 91 -5.81 3.11 -0.73
N TRP A 92 -6.99 2.56 -0.45
CA TRP A 92 -8.07 2.47 -1.44
C TRP A 92 -8.63 3.84 -1.84
N LEU A 93 -8.75 4.79 -0.90
CA LEU A 93 -9.18 6.16 -1.21
C LEU A 93 -8.18 6.89 -2.11
N ALA A 94 -6.88 6.74 -1.83
CA ALA A 94 -5.81 7.29 -2.65
C ALA A 94 -5.78 6.64 -4.04
N ALA A 95 -5.85 5.30 -4.11
CA ALA A 95 -5.88 4.56 -5.37
C ALA A 95 -7.11 4.91 -6.22
N SER A 96 -8.29 5.09 -5.61
CA SER A 96 -9.50 5.50 -6.33
C SER A 96 -9.44 6.95 -6.80
N ALA A 97 -8.62 7.80 -6.16
CA ALA A 97 -8.27 9.16 -6.62
C ALA A 97 -7.21 9.17 -7.73
N GLY A 98 -6.60 8.02 -8.05
CA GLY A 98 -5.62 7.89 -9.12
C GLY A 98 -4.16 7.97 -8.66
N HIS A 99 -3.92 8.14 -7.36
CA HIS A 99 -2.57 8.13 -6.78
C HIS A 99 -1.94 6.74 -6.77
N ASP A 100 -0.61 6.67 -6.76
CA ASP A 100 0.12 5.45 -6.47
C ASP A 100 0.08 5.20 -4.96
N ALA A 101 -0.50 4.10 -4.52
CA ALA A 101 -0.71 3.84 -3.10
C ALA A 101 -0.18 2.47 -2.71
N ALA A 102 0.59 2.41 -1.63
CA ALA A 102 1.09 1.17 -1.06
C ALA A 102 0.77 1.09 0.44
N VAL A 103 0.33 -0.08 0.89
CA VAL A 103 0.22 -0.39 2.33
C VAL A 103 1.54 -0.97 2.78
N VAL A 104 2.08 -0.41 3.85
CA VAL A 104 3.35 -0.83 4.45
C VAL A 104 3.07 -1.39 5.83
N LEU A 105 3.67 -2.54 6.12
CA LEU A 105 3.66 -3.16 7.43
C LEU A 105 5.04 -3.01 8.05
N GLY A 106 5.08 -2.66 9.33
CA GLY A 106 6.31 -2.58 10.09
C GLY A 106 6.18 -3.11 11.49
N VAL A 107 7.32 -3.42 12.09
CA VAL A 107 7.45 -3.86 13.48
C VAL A 107 8.33 -2.86 14.24
N ARG A 108 7.99 -2.58 15.49
CA ARG A 108 8.74 -1.61 16.31
C ARG A 108 10.21 -2.01 16.38
N ARG A 109 11.11 -1.04 16.22
CA ARG A 109 12.58 -1.25 16.23
C ARG A 109 13.14 -1.46 17.63
N GLU A 110 12.49 -0.90 18.63
CA GLU A 110 12.97 -0.89 20.01
C GLU A 110 12.86 -2.28 20.66
N VAL A 111 14.01 -2.82 21.06
CA VAL A 111 14.14 -4.19 21.62
C VAL A 111 13.59 -4.29 23.04
N SER A 112 13.65 -3.20 23.82
CA SER A 112 13.16 -3.10 25.19
C SER A 112 11.64 -2.95 25.30
N ALA A 113 10.96 -2.65 24.20
CA ALA A 113 9.52 -2.43 24.17
C ALA A 113 8.75 -3.71 23.77
N PRO A 114 7.48 -3.85 24.19
CA PRO A 114 6.64 -4.94 23.72
C PRO A 114 6.54 -4.99 22.19
N PHE A 115 6.54 -6.20 21.64
CA PHE A 115 6.35 -6.42 20.21
C PHE A 115 5.08 -5.68 19.73
N THR A 116 5.28 -4.72 18.83
CA THR A 116 4.20 -3.91 18.27
C THR A 116 4.33 -3.91 16.75
N ALA A 117 3.32 -4.41 16.06
CA ALA A 117 3.17 -4.24 14.63
C ALA A 117 2.37 -2.97 14.35
N HIS A 118 2.75 -2.25 13.29
CA HIS A 118 2.03 -1.08 12.78
C HIS A 118 1.85 -1.20 11.28
N ALA A 119 0.82 -0.54 10.78
CA ALA A 119 0.55 -0.46 9.35
C ALA A 119 0.24 0.98 9.00
N TRP A 120 0.81 1.45 7.90
CA TRP A 120 0.58 2.79 7.36
C TRP A 120 0.44 2.71 5.84
N VAL A 121 0.09 3.83 5.23
CA VAL A 121 -0.01 3.96 3.78
C VAL A 121 1.04 4.95 3.28
N GLU A 122 1.64 4.61 2.15
CA GLU A 122 2.47 5.51 1.37
C GLU A 122 1.70 5.87 0.10
N VAL A 123 1.60 7.17 -0.19
CA VAL A 123 0.90 7.71 -1.36
C VAL A 123 1.89 8.56 -2.15
N ASP A 124 2.10 8.22 -3.41
CA ASP A 124 3.09 8.83 -4.30
C ASP A 124 4.51 8.88 -3.70
N GLY A 125 4.86 7.85 -2.90
CA GLY A 125 6.14 7.73 -2.22
C GLY A 125 6.20 8.32 -0.80
N GLU A 126 5.20 9.09 -0.40
CA GLU A 126 5.17 9.81 0.89
C GLU A 126 4.29 9.11 1.92
N VAL A 127 4.71 9.09 3.19
CA VAL A 127 3.87 8.54 4.27
C VAL A 127 2.68 9.45 4.53
N ARG A 128 1.48 8.86 4.65
CA ARG A 128 0.25 9.63 4.79
C ARG A 128 -0.58 9.28 6.02
N GLY A 129 -1.01 10.33 6.73
CA GLY A 129 -2.01 10.24 7.80
C GLY A 129 -1.46 9.78 9.15
N GLU A 130 -0.15 9.83 9.33
CA GLU A 130 0.55 9.51 10.58
C GLU A 130 1.07 10.80 11.24
N PRO A 131 1.00 10.93 12.57
CA PRO A 131 1.43 12.13 13.29
C PRO A 131 2.97 12.30 13.32
N ALA A 132 3.71 11.21 13.11
CA ALA A 132 5.17 11.18 13.01
C ALA A 132 5.56 10.15 11.93
N ASP A 133 6.75 10.29 11.35
CA ASP A 133 7.24 9.34 10.35
C ASP A 133 7.41 7.94 10.97
N PRO A 134 6.57 6.96 10.61
CA PRO A 134 6.64 5.60 11.14
C PRO A 134 7.93 4.89 10.71
N ALA A 135 8.61 5.32 9.65
CA ALA A 135 9.87 4.70 9.21
C ALA A 135 11.00 4.87 10.24
N THR A 136 10.89 5.88 11.11
CA THR A 136 11.84 6.14 12.22
C THR A 136 11.63 5.15 13.38
N ALA A 137 10.38 4.83 13.71
CA ALA A 137 10.04 3.99 14.87
C ALA A 137 9.86 2.50 14.53
N PHE A 138 9.52 2.19 13.27
CA PHE A 138 9.21 0.84 12.79
C PHE A 138 10.18 0.40 11.69
N HIS A 139 10.58 -0.87 11.73
CA HIS A 139 11.27 -1.54 10.66
C HIS A 139 10.23 -2.08 9.67
N ARG A 140 10.34 -1.70 8.39
CA ARG A 140 9.44 -2.16 7.32
C ARG A 140 9.69 -3.64 7.06
N ILE A 141 8.64 -4.45 7.17
CA ILE A 141 8.71 -5.91 6.90
C ILE A 141 8.06 -6.28 5.57
N ALA A 142 7.08 -5.50 5.11
CA ALA A 142 6.40 -5.75 3.85
C ALA A 142 5.82 -4.45 3.29
N ARG A 143 5.77 -4.36 1.96
CA ARG A 143 5.14 -3.28 1.20
C ARG A 143 4.29 -3.87 0.10
N TYR A 144 3.03 -3.45 0.03
CA TYR A 144 2.06 -3.96 -0.92
C TYR A 144 1.46 -2.83 -1.72
N HIS A 145 1.74 -2.79 -3.02
CA HIS A 145 1.14 -1.82 -3.92
C HIS A 145 -0.33 -2.18 -4.16
N LEU A 146 -1.21 -1.19 -3.95
CA LEU A 146 -2.65 -1.30 -4.24
C LEU A 146 -2.97 -0.95 -5.69
N THR A 147 -1.97 -0.39 -6.37
CA THR A 147 -1.93 -0.06 -7.78
C THR A 147 -1.07 -1.12 -8.48
N PRO A 148 -1.52 -1.68 -9.62
CA PRO A 148 -0.61 -2.47 -10.42
C PRO A 148 0.52 -1.54 -10.87
N GLN A 149 1.76 -1.88 -10.50
CA GLN A 149 2.91 -1.32 -11.19
C GLN A 149 2.77 -1.79 -12.63
N HIS A 150 2.37 -0.89 -13.53
CA HIS A 150 2.58 -1.14 -14.95
C HIS A 150 4.07 -1.42 -15.08
N HIS A 151 4.40 -2.69 -15.35
CA HIS A 151 5.77 -3.14 -15.50
C HIS A 151 6.54 -2.11 -16.34
N LEU A 152 7.40 -1.34 -15.69
CA LEU A 152 8.64 -0.96 -16.33
C LEU A 152 9.27 -2.30 -16.70
N THR A 153 9.37 -2.55 -18.00
CA THR A 153 9.98 -3.72 -18.61
C THR A 153 11.16 -4.16 -17.75
N PRO A 154 11.30 -5.46 -17.39
CA PRO A 154 12.53 -5.92 -16.77
C PRO A 154 13.66 -5.45 -17.68
N GLN A 155 14.56 -4.59 -17.18
CA GLN A 155 15.79 -4.35 -17.89
C GLN A 155 16.48 -5.70 -17.96
N HIS A 156 16.45 -6.28 -19.16
CA HIS A 156 17.24 -7.44 -19.51
C HIS A 156 18.65 -7.19 -18.99
N HIS A 157 19.06 -7.98 -18.00
CA HIS A 157 20.47 -8.13 -17.68
C HIS A 157 21.20 -8.45 -18.99
N PRO A 158 22.23 -7.68 -19.38
CA PRO A 158 23.11 -8.12 -20.44
C PRO A 158 23.71 -9.47 -20.03
N THR A 159 23.57 -10.44 -20.93
CA THR A 159 24.14 -11.78 -20.88
C THR A 159 25.57 -11.76 -20.32
N PRO A 160 25.97 -12.69 -19.44
CA PRO A 160 27.36 -12.81 -19.03
C PRO A 160 28.23 -13.04 -20.27
N GLN A 161 29.19 -12.15 -20.52
CA GLN A 161 30.18 -12.36 -21.57
C GLN A 161 30.99 -13.62 -21.24
N HIS A 162 30.91 -14.62 -22.11
CA HIS A 162 31.77 -15.80 -22.11
C HIS A 162 33.24 -15.38 -22.03
N HIS A 163 33.94 -15.85 -20.98
CA HIS A 163 35.39 -15.86 -20.95
C HIS A 163 35.94 -16.74 -22.09
N PRO A 164 36.89 -16.26 -22.91
CA PRO A 164 37.63 -17.13 -23.79
C PRO A 164 38.58 -18.03 -22.97
N THR A 165 38.52 -19.33 -23.27
CA THR A 165 39.43 -20.37 -22.77
C THR A 165 40.90 -20.01 -23.04
N PRO A 166 41.84 -20.17 -22.09
CA PRO A 166 43.26 -20.03 -22.39
C PRO A 166 43.72 -21.21 -23.26
N GLN A 167 44.25 -20.91 -24.46
CA GLN A 167 44.97 -21.90 -25.26
C GLN A 167 46.33 -22.16 -24.60
N HIS A 168 46.52 -23.36 -24.05
CA HIS A 168 47.83 -23.83 -23.63
C HIS A 168 48.66 -24.22 -24.86
N HIS A 169 49.75 -23.49 -25.06
CA HIS A 169 50.79 -23.75 -26.03
C HIS A 169 51.42 -25.13 -25.80
N LEU A 170 51.33 -26.01 -26.82
CA LEU A 170 52.16 -27.21 -26.91
C LEU A 170 53.60 -26.78 -27.27
N THR A 171 54.57 -27.20 -26.45
CA THR A 171 56.00 -27.19 -26.81
C THR A 171 56.43 -28.64 -27.03
N PRO A 172 57.03 -29.01 -28.18
CA PRO A 172 57.58 -30.34 -28.37
C PRO A 172 58.97 -30.44 -27.70
N GLN A 173 59.24 -31.54 -26.99
CA GLN A 173 60.61 -31.89 -26.61
C GLN A 173 61.17 -32.99 -27.53
N PRO A 174 62.44 -32.87 -27.96
CA PRO A 174 63.12 -33.82 -28.81
C PRO A 174 63.71 -34.97 -27.98
N GLY A 175 63.85 -36.13 -28.63
CA GLY A 175 64.31 -37.36 -28.00
C GLY A 175 65.77 -37.38 -27.56
N GLY A 176 66.10 -38.42 -26.80
CA GLY A 176 67.47 -38.77 -26.44
C GLY A 176 67.52 -40.10 -25.68
N ARG A 177 67.73 -41.19 -26.43
CA ARG A 177 68.24 -42.47 -25.92
C ARG A 177 69.67 -42.29 -25.40
N PRO A 178 70.11 -43.16 -24.47
CA PRO A 178 71.06 -44.20 -24.91
C PRO A 178 70.48 -45.61 -24.84
#